data_AF-A0A1B9NU26-F1
#
_entry.id   AF-A0A1B9NU26-F1
#
_cell.length_a   1.000
_cell.length_b   1.000
_cell.length_c   1.000
_cell.angle_alpha   90.00
_cell.angle_beta   90.00
_cell.angle_gamma   90.00
#
_symmetry.space_group_name_H-M   'P 1'
#
loop_
_entity.id
_entity.type
_entity.pdbx_description
1 polymer ?
#
loop_
_entity_poly.entity_id
_entity_poly.type
_entity_poly.pdbx_seq_one_letter_code
_entity_poly.pdbx_strand_id
1 'polypeptide(L)'
;MHISAQLQPIWHSKKSSDPCHTLEEQLAWLRNADDNIKLKASDPKKTENDHLPLNLWLPKHLHSAIELFSKKNEVNQNVAASMWLKSFNNQFFTSLVALRLKFNRVPIIQFNDIFISTPNGEKIKSLQINKHCPFVCLSDDPLFSESQATTVSNHEELDLALTHLLQQVGGGLSVLFEQEKLKHRPFWGAVSLAVSVFFMRLTENGISHKQANDIAPEADKWVETIMPDIGKGLAHVRVAENTTQAILYVQRETCCMKYKIDGKKNCATCQLLDEDKRHKKNIKRIPSK
;
A
#
# COMPACT_ATOMS: atom_id res chain seq x y z
N MET A 1 4.85 22.28 6.18
CA MET A 1 3.63 21.61 6.68
C MET A 1 3.71 20.16 6.23
N HIS A 2 3.66 19.19 7.14
CA HIS A 2 3.79 17.78 6.78
C HIS A 2 2.58 17.30 5.94
N ILE A 3 2.80 16.38 4.99
CA ILE A 3 1.75 15.87 4.09
C ILE A 3 0.54 15.32 4.85
N SER A 4 0.73 14.64 5.99
CA SER A 4 -0.36 14.15 6.84
C SER A 4 -1.38 15.24 7.21
N ALA A 5 -0.93 16.46 7.49
CA ALA A 5 -1.80 17.57 7.85
C ALA A 5 -2.63 18.07 6.65
N GLN A 6 -2.02 18.13 5.46
CA GLN A 6 -2.72 18.52 4.23
C GLN A 6 -3.80 17.51 3.81
N LEU A 7 -3.62 16.23 4.18
CA LEU A 7 -4.58 15.17 3.87
C LEU A 7 -5.77 15.13 4.82
N GLN A 8 -5.68 15.67 6.05
CA GLN A 8 -6.75 15.61 7.05
C GLN A 8 -8.13 16.04 6.53
N PRO A 9 -8.26 17.14 5.76
CA PRO A 9 -9.55 17.59 5.22
C PRO A 9 -10.21 16.65 4.19
N ILE A 10 -9.44 15.72 3.60
CA ILE A 10 -9.90 14.84 2.50
C ILE A 10 -10.36 13.48 3.05
N TRP A 11 -10.00 13.16 4.29
CA TRP A 11 -10.40 11.93 4.93
C TRP A 11 -11.90 11.92 5.24
N HIS A 12 -12.62 11.00 4.60
CA HIS A 12 -14.03 10.78 4.84
C HIS A 12 -14.28 9.31 5.20
N SER A 13 -14.86 9.05 6.37
CA SER A 13 -15.34 7.72 6.76
C SER A 13 -16.83 7.63 6.48
N LYS A 14 -17.28 6.47 5.98
CA LYS A 14 -18.71 6.19 5.75
C LYS A 14 -19.52 6.06 7.06
N LYS A 15 -18.86 5.96 8.21
CA LYS A 15 -19.50 5.79 9.54
C LYS A 15 -19.03 6.88 10.52
N SER A 16 -19.93 7.27 11.41
CA SER A 16 -19.66 8.15 12.57
C SER A 16 -18.45 7.64 13.36
N SER A 17 -17.59 8.56 13.79
CA SER A 17 -16.33 8.27 14.48
C SER A 17 -16.54 8.08 15.97
N ASP A 18 -16.57 6.82 16.42
CA ASP A 18 -16.15 6.50 17.78
C ASP A 18 -14.65 6.82 17.95
N PRO A 19 -14.17 7.08 19.19
CA PRO A 19 -12.74 7.18 19.46
C PRO A 19 -12.01 5.96 18.89
N CYS A 20 -10.93 6.24 18.16
CA CYS A 20 -10.21 5.25 17.36
C CYS A 20 -8.77 5.17 17.86
N HIS A 21 -8.54 4.36 18.88
CA HIS A 21 -7.31 4.36 19.66
C HIS A 21 -6.48 3.10 19.46
N THR A 22 -7.10 1.94 19.30
CA THR A 22 -6.37 0.69 19.10
C THR A 22 -6.05 0.46 17.62
N LEU A 23 -5.05 -0.36 17.32
CA LEU A 23 -4.72 -0.74 15.94
C LEU A 23 -5.90 -1.42 15.22
N GLU A 24 -6.69 -2.21 15.95
CA GLU A 24 -7.90 -2.88 15.45
C GLU A 24 -8.96 -1.86 15.01
N GLU A 25 -9.24 -0.86 15.85
CA GLU A 25 -10.14 0.25 15.55
C GLU A 25 -9.64 1.10 14.38
N GLN A 26 -8.35 1.42 14.35
CA GLN A 26 -7.73 2.24 13.29
C GLN A 26 -7.81 1.57 11.94
N LEU A 27 -7.48 0.28 11.85
CA LEU A 27 -7.68 -0.48 10.63
C LEU A 27 -9.17 -0.60 10.28
N ALA A 28 -10.07 -0.77 11.25
CA ALA A 28 -11.51 -0.78 10.98
C ALA A 28 -12.01 0.54 10.41
N TRP A 29 -11.54 1.67 10.94
CA TRP A 29 -11.84 3.00 10.43
C TRP A 29 -11.35 3.16 8.99
N LEU A 30 -10.11 2.75 8.71
CA LEU A 30 -9.55 2.80 7.34
C LEU A 30 -10.35 1.96 6.34
N ARG A 31 -10.81 0.77 6.72
CA ARG A 31 -11.68 -0.06 5.88
C ARG A 31 -13.05 0.59 5.61
N ASN A 32 -13.56 1.38 6.56
CA ASN A 32 -14.79 2.14 6.35
C ASN A 32 -14.58 3.38 5.46
N ALA A 33 -13.35 3.91 5.40
CA ALA A 33 -12.98 5.03 4.55
C ALA A 33 -12.64 4.60 3.11
N ASP A 34 -11.97 3.46 2.93
CA ASP A 34 -11.60 2.88 1.63
C ASP A 34 -11.83 1.37 1.62
N ASP A 35 -12.77 0.88 0.80
CA ASP A 35 -13.11 -0.55 0.68
C ASP A 35 -11.94 -1.40 0.13
N ASN A 36 -10.91 -0.76 -0.43
CA ASN A 36 -9.70 -1.42 -0.91
C ASN A 36 -8.66 -1.64 0.20
N ILE A 37 -8.81 -0.99 1.36
CA ILE A 37 -8.05 -1.33 2.56
C ILE A 37 -8.71 -2.58 3.13
N LYS A 38 -7.92 -3.65 3.31
CA LYS A 38 -8.43 -4.96 3.77
C LYS A 38 -7.63 -5.57 4.91
N LEU A 39 -6.52 -4.95 5.30
CA LEU A 39 -5.73 -5.40 6.43
C LEU A 39 -6.58 -5.37 7.70
N LYS A 40 -6.46 -6.44 8.49
CA LYS A 40 -7.08 -6.55 9.81
C LYS A 40 -5.99 -6.64 10.88
N ALA A 41 -6.33 -6.26 12.10
CA ALA A 41 -5.56 -6.64 13.27
C ALA A 41 -6.27 -7.80 13.96
N SER A 42 -5.52 -8.77 14.47
CA SER A 42 -6.08 -9.91 15.20
C SER A 42 -5.16 -10.35 16.33
N ASP A 43 -5.74 -11.06 17.30
CA ASP A 43 -4.97 -11.75 18.33
C ASP A 43 -4.44 -13.06 17.73
N PRO A 44 -3.12 -13.32 17.76
CA PRO A 44 -2.54 -14.58 17.31
C PRO A 44 -3.23 -15.82 17.91
N LYS A 45 -3.72 -15.73 19.15
CA LYS A 45 -4.43 -16.82 19.85
C LYS A 45 -5.84 -17.08 19.34
N LYS A 46 -6.43 -16.12 18.62
CA LYS A 46 -7.79 -16.18 18.06
C LYS A 46 -7.78 -16.14 16.53
N THR A 47 -6.61 -16.28 15.92
CA THR A 47 -6.52 -16.27 14.46
C THR A 47 -7.20 -17.53 13.94
N GLU A 48 -8.06 -17.38 12.92
CA GLU A 48 -8.80 -18.48 12.31
C GLU A 48 -7.84 -19.58 11.83
N ASN A 49 -8.25 -20.86 11.91
CA ASN A 49 -7.39 -22.02 11.60
C ASN A 49 -6.79 -22.01 10.19
N ASP A 50 -7.32 -21.19 9.27
CA ASP A 50 -6.87 -21.06 7.88
C ASP A 50 -5.77 -19.99 7.68
N HIS A 51 -5.39 -19.25 8.73
CA HIS A 51 -4.35 -18.24 8.68
C HIS A 51 -3.03 -18.78 9.24
N LEU A 52 -1.97 -18.68 8.45
CA LEU A 52 -0.62 -19.08 8.85
C LEU A 52 0.28 -17.85 9.02
N PRO A 53 1.19 -17.84 10.00
CA PRO A 53 2.26 -16.86 10.08
C PRO A 53 3.06 -16.82 8.77
N LEU A 54 3.35 -15.62 8.26
CA LEU A 54 3.94 -15.43 6.95
C LEU A 54 5.33 -16.05 6.85
N ASN A 55 6.10 -16.04 7.95
CA ASN A 55 7.41 -16.70 8.04
C ASN A 55 7.33 -18.23 7.85
N LEU A 56 6.21 -18.85 8.24
CA LEU A 56 5.96 -20.28 8.02
C LEU A 56 5.35 -20.54 6.65
N TRP A 57 4.51 -19.63 6.17
CA TRP A 57 3.78 -19.80 4.92
C TRP A 57 4.70 -19.63 3.69
N LEU A 58 5.50 -18.56 3.65
CA LEU A 58 6.36 -18.22 2.51
C LEU A 58 7.25 -19.37 2.02
N PRO A 59 8.09 -20.00 2.87
CA PRO A 59 9.00 -21.06 2.40
C PRO A 59 8.27 -22.32 1.94
N LYS A 60 7.04 -22.57 2.40
CA LYS A 60 6.28 -23.79 2.09
C LYS A 60 5.32 -23.63 0.91
N HIS A 61 4.81 -22.42 0.70
CA HIS A 61 3.63 -22.22 -0.16
C HIS A 61 3.80 -21.14 -1.23
N LEU A 62 4.78 -20.25 -1.15
CA LEU A 62 4.91 -19.14 -2.11
C LEU A 62 5.04 -19.65 -3.55
N HIS A 63 5.96 -20.59 -3.79
CA HIS A 63 6.24 -21.12 -5.12
C HIS A 63 5.01 -21.79 -5.74
N SER A 64 4.38 -22.71 -5.01
CA SER A 64 3.19 -23.44 -5.47
C SER A 64 1.98 -22.52 -5.65
N ALA A 65 1.82 -21.50 -4.81
CA ALA A 65 0.79 -20.49 -4.97
C ALA A 65 0.95 -19.70 -6.28
N ILE A 66 2.18 -19.26 -6.58
CA ILE A 66 2.48 -18.52 -7.82
C ILE A 66 2.34 -19.44 -9.03
N GLU A 67 2.82 -20.68 -8.97
CA GLU A 67 2.70 -21.65 -10.06
C GLU A 67 1.22 -21.94 -10.38
N LEU A 68 0.41 -22.19 -9.34
CA LEU A 68 -1.03 -22.41 -9.49
C LEU A 68 -1.73 -21.16 -10.07
N PHE A 69 -1.35 -19.97 -9.62
CA PHE A 69 -1.83 -18.71 -10.17
C PHE A 69 -1.42 -18.56 -11.65
N SER A 70 -0.18 -18.92 -11.99
CA SER A 70 0.37 -18.88 -13.35
C SER A 70 -0.44 -19.75 -14.31
N LYS A 71 -0.68 -21.01 -13.91
CA LYS A 71 -1.46 -21.98 -14.69
C LYS A 71 -2.90 -21.50 -14.90
N LYS A 72 -3.58 -21.05 -13.84
CA LYS A 72 -4.98 -20.60 -13.94
C LYS A 72 -5.21 -19.34 -14.75
N ASN A 73 -4.20 -18.48 -14.85
CA ASN A 73 -4.30 -17.23 -15.61
C ASN A 73 -3.57 -17.31 -16.96
N GLU A 74 -2.97 -18.45 -17.29
CA GLU A 74 -2.20 -18.67 -18.54
C GLU A 74 -1.12 -17.60 -18.75
N VAL A 75 -0.36 -17.30 -17.70
CA VAL A 75 0.74 -16.33 -17.74
C VAL A 75 2.06 -16.96 -17.35
N ASN A 76 3.17 -16.29 -17.68
CA ASN A 76 4.51 -16.68 -17.24
C ASN A 76 4.72 -16.43 -15.73
N GLN A 77 5.60 -17.22 -15.11
CA GLN A 77 5.90 -17.19 -13.66
C GLN A 77 6.14 -15.77 -13.13
N ASN A 78 6.96 -14.96 -13.82
CA ASN A 78 7.28 -13.60 -13.37
C ASN A 78 6.07 -12.64 -13.43
N VAL A 79 5.16 -12.84 -14.37
CA VAL A 79 3.90 -12.08 -14.46
C VAL A 79 2.96 -12.52 -13.35
N ALA A 80 2.84 -13.84 -13.10
CA ALA A 80 2.08 -14.39 -11.98
C ALA A 80 2.59 -13.86 -10.63
N ALA A 81 3.90 -13.91 -10.41
CA ALA A 81 4.56 -13.37 -9.21
C ALA A 81 4.25 -11.88 -9.02
N SER A 82 4.39 -11.07 -10.09
CA SER A 82 4.05 -9.63 -10.05
C SER A 82 2.58 -9.38 -9.70
N MET A 83 1.66 -10.17 -10.26
CA MET A 83 0.21 -10.05 -9.99
C MET A 83 -0.15 -10.51 -8.57
N TRP A 84 0.48 -11.57 -8.07
CA TRP A 84 0.30 -12.05 -6.71
C TRP A 84 0.83 -11.02 -5.70
N LEU A 85 2.04 -10.50 -5.92
CA LEU A 85 2.66 -9.44 -5.12
C LEU A 85 1.77 -8.20 -5.06
N LYS A 86 1.13 -7.83 -6.16
CA LYS A 86 0.18 -6.71 -6.19
C LYS A 86 -0.97 -6.92 -5.19
N SER A 87 -1.49 -8.15 -5.07
CA SER A 87 -2.54 -8.47 -4.09
C SER A 87 -2.05 -8.27 -2.66
N PHE A 88 -0.83 -8.74 -2.37
CA PHE A 88 -0.18 -8.55 -1.08
C PHE A 88 0.00 -7.06 -0.78
N ASN A 89 0.67 -6.33 -1.67
CA ASN A 89 1.02 -4.92 -1.47
C ASN A 89 -0.22 -4.02 -1.28
N ASN A 90 -1.29 -4.27 -2.05
CA ASN A 90 -2.54 -3.52 -1.94
C ASN A 90 -3.22 -3.70 -0.57
N GLN A 91 -3.04 -4.85 0.08
CA GLN A 91 -3.59 -5.09 1.41
C GLN A 91 -2.62 -4.64 2.50
N PHE A 92 -1.33 -4.92 2.36
CA PHE A 92 -0.34 -4.67 3.41
C PHE A 92 0.24 -3.25 3.35
N PHE A 93 1.12 -2.96 2.39
CA PHE A 93 1.84 -1.68 2.33
C PHE A 93 0.91 -0.46 2.19
N THR A 94 -0.15 -0.56 1.39
CA THR A 94 -1.13 0.55 1.29
C THR A 94 -1.80 0.84 2.64
N SER A 95 -2.09 -0.18 3.45
CA SER A 95 -2.70 0.00 4.78
C SER A 95 -1.72 0.61 5.78
N LEU A 96 -0.43 0.24 5.71
CA LEU A 96 0.61 0.83 6.56
C LEU A 96 0.79 2.33 6.28
N VAL A 97 0.79 2.71 5.00
CA VAL A 97 0.82 4.13 4.59
C VAL A 97 -0.40 4.88 5.09
N ALA A 98 -1.59 4.28 4.97
CA ALA A 98 -2.82 4.87 5.46
C ALA A 98 -2.80 5.05 7.00
N LEU A 99 -2.29 4.09 7.76
CA LEU A 99 -2.07 4.22 9.21
C LEU A 99 -1.13 5.37 9.53
N ARG A 100 0.02 5.43 8.85
CA ARG A 100 1.02 6.49 9.03
C ARG A 100 0.45 7.88 8.75
N LEU A 101 -0.30 8.04 7.66
CA LEU A 101 -0.78 9.34 7.19
C LEU A 101 -2.08 9.79 7.87
N LYS A 102 -2.93 8.86 8.31
CA LYS A 102 -4.16 9.22 9.05
C LYS A 102 -3.94 9.38 10.54
N PHE A 103 -3.25 8.41 11.14
CA PHE A 103 -3.19 8.24 12.60
C PHE A 103 -1.79 8.49 13.18
N ASN A 104 -0.82 8.91 12.37
CA ASN A 104 0.56 9.11 12.82
C ASN A 104 1.13 7.90 13.58
N ARG A 105 0.87 6.70 13.07
CA ARG A 105 1.36 5.45 13.66
C ARG A 105 2.07 4.57 12.65
N VAL A 106 3.15 3.94 13.11
CA VAL A 106 3.87 2.89 12.38
C VAL A 106 3.98 1.67 13.28
N PRO A 107 3.28 0.57 12.97
CA PRO A 107 3.43 -0.67 13.73
C PRO A 107 4.79 -1.32 13.44
N ILE A 108 5.42 -1.90 14.46
CA ILE A 108 6.68 -2.63 14.36
C ILE A 108 6.33 -4.11 14.14
N ILE A 109 6.50 -4.57 12.90
CA ILE A 109 5.98 -5.87 12.43
C ILE A 109 7.10 -6.65 11.75
N GLN A 110 7.23 -7.94 12.04
CA GLN A 110 8.05 -8.87 11.26
C GLN A 110 7.19 -9.96 10.62
N PHE A 111 7.78 -10.91 9.90
CA PHE A 111 7.01 -11.94 9.19
C PHE A 111 6.19 -12.87 10.10
N ASN A 112 6.59 -13.06 11.36
CA ASN A 112 5.81 -13.79 12.36
C ASN A 112 4.56 -13.02 12.85
N ASP A 113 4.54 -11.70 12.68
CA ASP A 113 3.41 -10.85 13.05
C ASP A 113 2.39 -10.68 11.91
N ILE A 114 2.70 -11.18 10.71
CA ILE A 114 1.82 -11.12 9.54
C ILE A 114 1.20 -12.49 9.33
N PHE A 115 -0.12 -12.56 9.25
CA PHE A 115 -0.86 -13.80 9.05
C PHE A 115 -1.59 -13.76 7.70
N ILE A 116 -1.42 -14.83 6.92
CA ILE A 116 -1.96 -14.94 5.56
C ILE A 116 -2.93 -16.12 5.46
N SER A 117 -4.08 -15.89 4.82
CA SER A 117 -5.02 -16.94 4.41
C SER A 117 -5.10 -17.03 2.89
N THR A 118 -4.92 -18.25 2.38
CA THR A 118 -5.06 -18.64 0.97
C THR A 118 -5.90 -19.91 0.89
N PRO A 119 -7.23 -19.86 1.06
CA PRO A 119 -8.07 -21.06 1.20
C PRO A 119 -7.97 -22.03 0.00
N ASN A 120 -7.71 -21.49 -1.19
CA ASN A 120 -7.53 -22.26 -2.42
C ASN A 120 -6.06 -22.38 -2.86
N GLY A 121 -5.11 -22.08 -1.96
CA GLY A 121 -3.67 -22.15 -2.20
C GLY A 121 -3.07 -21.03 -3.07
N GLU A 122 -3.84 -20.40 -3.96
CA GLU A 122 -3.30 -19.44 -4.95
C GLU A 122 -3.44 -17.97 -4.59
N LYS A 123 -4.58 -17.55 -4.05
CA LYS A 123 -4.99 -16.15 -3.94
C LYS A 123 -5.10 -15.78 -2.47
N ILE A 124 -4.51 -14.64 -2.14
CA ILE A 124 -4.64 -14.02 -0.82
C ILE A 124 -6.11 -13.65 -0.61
N LYS A 125 -6.76 -14.33 0.33
CA LYS A 125 -8.12 -14.01 0.77
C LYS A 125 -8.09 -12.87 1.78
N SER A 126 -7.17 -12.94 2.73
CA SER A 126 -6.98 -11.96 3.80
C SER A 126 -5.54 -11.92 4.28
N LEU A 127 -5.14 -10.73 4.72
CA LEU A 127 -3.96 -10.50 5.53
C LEU A 127 -4.40 -9.91 6.88
N GLN A 128 -3.74 -10.37 7.94
CA GLN A 128 -3.91 -9.85 9.29
C GLN A 128 -2.54 -9.54 9.90
N ILE A 129 -2.50 -8.61 10.84
CA ILE A 129 -1.32 -8.32 11.65
C ILE A 129 -1.63 -8.51 13.13
N ASN A 130 -0.62 -8.88 13.92
CA ASN A 130 -0.76 -8.99 15.36
C ASN A 130 -1.23 -7.66 15.96
N LYS A 131 -2.39 -7.65 16.62
CA LYS A 131 -2.97 -6.43 17.20
C LYS A 131 -2.21 -5.89 18.42
N HIS A 132 -1.32 -6.71 18.98
CA HIS A 132 -0.47 -6.38 20.12
C HIS A 132 0.97 -6.06 19.69
N CYS A 133 1.22 -5.80 18.40
CA CYS A 133 2.54 -5.37 17.96
C CYS A 133 2.92 -4.03 18.61
N PRO A 134 4.19 -3.85 19.02
CA PRO A 134 4.70 -2.53 19.36
C PRO A 134 4.51 -1.55 18.20
N PHE A 135 4.49 -0.24 18.48
CA PHE A 135 4.32 0.78 17.46
C PHE A 135 5.09 2.06 17.79
N VAL A 136 5.41 2.82 16.75
CA VAL A 136 6.00 4.16 16.83
C VAL A 136 4.90 5.20 16.62
N CYS A 137 4.88 6.26 17.45
CA CYS A 137 3.88 7.33 17.38
C CYS A 137 4.45 8.69 17.82
N LEU A 138 3.66 9.76 17.63
CA LEU A 138 3.93 11.09 18.16
C LEU A 138 3.37 11.25 19.59
N SER A 139 3.77 12.30 20.29
CA SER A 139 3.34 12.57 21.68
C SER A 139 1.87 12.98 21.82
N ASP A 140 1.19 13.31 20.72
CA ASP A 140 -0.24 13.60 20.68
C ASP A 140 -1.11 12.34 20.47
N ASP A 141 -0.48 11.17 20.31
CA ASP A 141 -1.19 9.91 20.19
C ASP A 141 -1.85 9.50 21.52
N PRO A 142 -3.12 9.06 21.54
CA PRO A 142 -3.82 8.71 22.77
C PRO A 142 -3.19 7.57 23.60
N LEU A 143 -2.34 6.75 22.98
CA LEU A 143 -1.65 5.62 23.61
C LEU A 143 -0.13 5.86 23.72
N PHE A 144 0.35 7.11 23.62
CA PHE A 144 1.79 7.42 23.63
C PHE A 144 2.52 6.93 24.89
N SER A 145 1.82 6.83 26.04
CA SER A 145 2.38 6.39 27.31
C SER A 145 2.28 4.88 27.56
N GLU A 146 1.71 4.11 26.63
CA GLU A 146 1.59 2.66 26.75
C GLU A 146 2.94 1.97 26.57
N SER A 147 3.15 0.84 27.24
CA SER A 147 4.41 0.07 27.18
C SER A 147 4.81 -0.42 25.77
N GLN A 148 3.83 -0.54 24.88
CA GLN A 148 3.99 -0.95 23.49
C GLN A 148 4.29 0.23 22.54
N ALA A 149 4.23 1.48 23.03
CA ALA A 149 4.46 2.68 22.25
C ALA A 149 5.93 3.13 22.35
N THR A 150 6.49 3.52 21.22
CA THR A 150 7.76 4.26 21.12
C THR A 150 7.45 5.66 20.61
N THR A 151 7.49 6.65 21.49
CA THR A 151 7.23 8.05 21.11
C THR A 151 8.45 8.66 20.43
N VAL A 152 8.23 9.30 19.28
CA VAL A 152 9.24 10.06 18.53
C VAL A 152 8.91 11.54 18.52
N SER A 153 9.92 12.38 18.22
CA SER A 153 9.83 13.83 18.42
C SER A 153 9.15 14.57 17.28
N ASN A 154 9.11 13.99 16.07
CA ASN A 154 8.64 14.66 14.86
C ASN A 154 8.17 13.66 13.78
N HIS A 155 7.62 14.20 12.69
CA HIS A 155 7.11 13.39 11.59
C HIS A 155 8.22 12.70 10.80
N GLU A 156 9.41 13.28 10.72
CA GLU A 156 10.55 12.74 10.00
C GLU A 156 11.07 11.44 10.65
N GLU A 157 11.13 11.39 11.98
CA GLU A 157 11.47 10.17 12.73
C GLU A 157 10.41 9.08 12.54
N LEU A 158 9.13 9.46 12.47
CA LEU A 158 8.05 8.53 12.22
C LEU A 158 8.04 8.00 10.78
N ASP A 159 8.43 8.84 9.82
CA ASP A 159 8.66 8.46 8.42
C ASP A 159 9.85 7.50 8.29
N LEU A 160 10.94 7.75 9.03
CA LEU A 160 12.07 6.84 9.10
C LEU A 160 11.68 5.46 9.66
N ALA A 161 10.82 5.41 10.68
CA ALA A 161 10.27 4.16 11.19
C ALA A 161 9.49 3.40 10.10
N LEU A 162 8.70 4.10 9.28
CA LEU A 162 8.01 3.48 8.14
C LEU A 162 9.01 2.99 7.09
N THR A 163 10.06 3.75 6.77
CA THR A 163 11.13 3.33 5.86
C THR A 163 11.79 2.03 6.33
N HIS A 164 12.13 1.93 7.61
CA HIS A 164 12.70 0.71 8.19
C HIS A 164 11.74 -0.48 8.07
N LEU A 165 10.44 -0.29 8.33
CA LEU A 165 9.43 -1.33 8.15
C LEU A 165 9.33 -1.79 6.68
N LEU A 166 9.32 -0.84 5.73
CA LEU A 166 9.32 -1.14 4.30
C LEU A 166 10.57 -1.92 3.89
N GLN A 167 11.74 -1.53 4.40
CA GLN A 167 13.00 -2.23 4.15
C GLN A 167 13.00 -3.64 4.73
N GLN A 168 12.54 -3.81 5.97
CA GLN A 168 12.57 -5.10 6.65
C GLN A 168 11.65 -6.12 5.97
N VAL A 169 10.37 -5.77 5.77
CA VAL A 169 9.39 -6.68 5.16
C VAL A 169 9.63 -6.78 3.65
N GLY A 170 9.83 -5.63 2.97
CA GLY A 170 10.04 -5.57 1.53
C GLY A 170 11.35 -6.21 1.10
N GLY A 171 12.45 -6.03 1.85
CA GLY A 171 13.74 -6.65 1.59
C GLY A 171 13.68 -8.18 1.66
N GLY A 172 13.09 -8.72 2.73
CA GLY A 172 12.90 -10.17 2.88
C GLY A 172 12.03 -10.77 1.76
N LEU A 173 10.94 -10.08 1.40
CA LEU A 173 10.10 -10.51 0.27
C LEU A 173 10.84 -10.40 -1.07
N SER A 174 11.66 -9.36 -1.28
CA SER A 174 12.36 -9.15 -2.54
C SER A 174 13.29 -10.31 -2.90
N VAL A 175 13.98 -10.87 -1.92
CA VAL A 175 14.86 -12.05 -2.08
C VAL A 175 14.05 -13.29 -2.48
N LEU A 176 12.90 -13.52 -1.84
CA LEU A 176 12.03 -14.65 -2.15
C LEU A 176 11.40 -14.51 -3.55
N PHE A 177 11.00 -13.31 -3.95
CA PHE A 177 10.41 -13.06 -5.26
C PHE A 177 11.40 -13.12 -6.41
N GLU A 178 12.70 -12.94 -6.14
CA GLU A 178 13.74 -13.17 -7.14
C GLU A 178 13.79 -14.65 -7.57
N GLN A 179 13.59 -15.59 -6.64
CA GLN A 179 13.47 -17.02 -6.92
C GLN A 179 12.27 -17.33 -7.84
N GLU A 180 11.26 -16.47 -7.79
CA GLU A 180 10.06 -16.51 -8.64
C GLU A 180 10.22 -15.72 -9.96
N LYS A 181 11.47 -15.45 -10.34
CA LYS A 181 11.87 -14.73 -11.58
C LYS A 181 11.37 -13.28 -11.63
N LEU A 182 10.99 -12.69 -10.50
CA LEU A 182 10.66 -11.27 -10.38
C LEU A 182 11.88 -10.50 -9.84
N LYS A 183 12.61 -9.84 -10.75
CA LYS A 183 13.79 -9.04 -10.40
C LYS A 183 13.47 -7.95 -9.36
N HIS A 184 14.47 -7.56 -8.57
CA HIS A 184 14.34 -6.57 -7.49
C HIS A 184 13.73 -5.23 -7.93
N ARG A 185 14.16 -4.63 -9.05
CA ARG A 185 13.63 -3.33 -9.50
C ARG A 185 12.12 -3.38 -9.80
N PRO A 186 11.60 -4.33 -10.61
CA PRO A 186 10.15 -4.55 -10.73
C PRO A 186 9.43 -4.84 -9.41
N PHE A 187 10.03 -5.59 -8.49
CA PHE A 187 9.48 -5.83 -7.15
C PHE A 187 9.31 -4.51 -6.38
N TRP A 188 10.38 -3.71 -6.26
CA TRP A 188 10.36 -2.44 -5.54
C TRP A 188 9.48 -1.40 -6.22
N GLY A 189 9.34 -1.44 -7.55
CA GLY A 189 8.37 -0.59 -8.24
C GLY A 189 6.92 -0.98 -7.94
N ALA A 190 6.64 -2.26 -7.65
CA ALA A 190 5.33 -2.69 -7.17
C ALA A 190 5.06 -2.26 -5.72
N VAL A 191 6.08 -2.19 -4.87
CA VAL A 191 5.98 -1.65 -3.50
C VAL A 191 5.77 -0.13 -3.54
N SER A 192 6.62 0.58 -4.30
CA SER A 192 6.53 2.04 -4.48
C SER A 192 5.16 2.44 -5.01
N LEU A 193 4.64 1.71 -5.99
CA LEU A 193 3.27 1.90 -6.47
C LEU A 193 2.24 1.74 -5.34
N ALA A 194 2.33 0.71 -4.50
CA ALA A 194 1.33 0.49 -3.45
C ALA A 194 1.37 1.57 -2.37
N VAL A 195 2.55 2.11 -2.11
CA VAL A 195 2.76 3.28 -1.26
C VAL A 195 2.12 4.53 -1.88
N SER A 196 2.34 4.79 -3.17
CA SER A 196 1.80 5.98 -3.84
C SER A 196 0.30 5.88 -4.18
N VAL A 197 -0.22 4.67 -4.44
CA VAL A 197 -1.63 4.44 -4.84
C VAL A 197 -2.60 4.93 -3.77
N PHE A 198 -2.17 4.98 -2.53
CA PHE A 198 -2.93 5.59 -1.44
C PHE A 198 -3.45 7.00 -1.80
N PHE A 199 -2.60 7.90 -2.30
CA PHE A 199 -2.98 9.26 -2.68
C PHE A 199 -4.02 9.30 -3.82
N MET A 200 -3.88 8.37 -4.77
CA MET A 200 -4.82 8.23 -5.88
C MET A 200 -6.20 7.76 -5.40
N ARG A 201 -6.27 6.90 -4.38
CA ARG A 201 -7.55 6.44 -3.81
C ARG A 201 -8.22 7.52 -2.98
N LEU A 202 -7.44 8.20 -2.13
CA LEU A 202 -7.96 9.26 -1.26
C LEU A 202 -8.63 10.40 -2.05
N THR A 203 -8.21 10.61 -3.29
CA THR A 203 -8.71 11.69 -4.16
C THR A 203 -9.61 11.18 -5.29
N GLU A 204 -10.01 9.90 -5.30
CA GLU A 204 -10.71 9.30 -6.43
C GLU A 204 -12.09 9.91 -6.71
N ASN A 205 -12.73 10.49 -5.69
CA ASN A 205 -14.02 11.18 -5.79
C ASN A 205 -13.90 12.63 -6.28
N GLY A 206 -12.68 13.09 -6.58
CA GLY A 206 -12.40 14.46 -7.01
C GLY A 206 -12.16 15.41 -5.85
N ILE A 207 -11.17 16.29 -6.03
CA ILE A 207 -10.81 17.40 -5.14
C ILE A 207 -10.67 18.69 -5.95
N SER A 208 -10.55 19.83 -5.28
CA SER A 208 -10.31 21.09 -6.00
C SER A 208 -8.95 21.09 -6.71
N HIS A 209 -8.82 21.83 -7.81
CA HIS A 209 -7.55 21.96 -8.54
C HIS A 209 -6.43 22.49 -7.64
N LYS A 210 -6.75 23.49 -6.80
CA LYS A 210 -5.80 24.04 -5.84
C LYS A 210 -5.29 22.96 -4.89
N GLN A 211 -6.18 22.21 -4.23
CA GLN A 211 -5.78 21.13 -3.33
C GLN A 211 -4.93 20.07 -4.05
N ALA A 212 -5.28 19.68 -5.28
CA ALA A 212 -4.51 18.69 -6.03
C ALA A 212 -3.09 19.17 -6.33
N ASN A 213 -2.95 20.43 -6.76
CA ASN A 213 -1.64 21.04 -7.08
C ASN A 213 -0.80 21.32 -5.82
N ASP A 214 -1.43 21.57 -4.66
CA ASP A 214 -0.72 21.71 -3.39
C ASP A 214 -0.22 20.35 -2.86
N ILE A 215 -1.04 19.29 -2.98
CA ILE A 215 -0.76 17.97 -2.41
C ILE A 215 0.20 17.16 -3.27
N ALA A 216 0.08 17.19 -4.60
CA ALA A 216 0.84 16.29 -5.47
C ALA A 216 2.36 16.40 -5.31
N PRO A 217 2.98 17.60 -5.26
CA PRO A 217 4.43 17.72 -5.09
C PRO A 217 4.91 17.21 -3.73
N GLU A 218 4.17 17.51 -2.67
CA GLU A 218 4.50 17.06 -1.31
C GLU A 218 4.31 15.55 -1.15
N ALA A 219 3.29 14.98 -1.78
CA ALA A 219 3.08 13.53 -1.84
C ALA A 219 4.21 12.83 -2.62
N ASP A 220 4.62 13.37 -3.77
CA ASP A 220 5.73 12.84 -4.57
C ASP A 220 7.04 12.86 -3.78
N LYS A 221 7.35 13.99 -3.13
CA LYS A 221 8.52 14.14 -2.27
C LYS A 221 8.48 13.22 -1.06
N TRP A 222 7.32 13.04 -0.43
CA TRP A 222 7.15 12.15 0.71
C TRP A 222 7.41 10.69 0.32
N VAL A 223 6.83 10.24 -0.81
CA VAL A 223 7.10 8.90 -1.36
C VAL A 223 8.60 8.71 -1.60
N GLU A 224 9.26 9.67 -2.23
CA GLU A 224 10.71 9.62 -2.47
C GLU A 224 11.52 9.56 -1.17
N THR A 225 11.05 10.22 -0.13
CA THR A 225 11.71 10.24 1.19
C THR A 225 11.56 8.89 1.91
N ILE A 226 10.35 8.31 1.92
CA ILE A 226 10.09 7.11 2.72
C ILE A 226 10.52 5.81 2.05
N MET A 227 10.67 5.78 0.72
CA MET A 227 11.11 4.59 0.02
C MET A 227 12.59 4.32 0.27
N PRO A 228 13.02 3.05 0.44
CA PRO A 228 14.43 2.71 0.39
C PRO A 228 15.05 3.10 -0.95
N ASP A 229 16.38 3.27 -0.99
CA ASP A 229 17.10 3.76 -2.19
C ASP A 229 16.78 2.97 -3.47
N ILE A 230 16.60 1.65 -3.39
CA ILE A 230 16.23 0.81 -4.53
C ILE A 230 14.79 1.05 -5.05
N GLY A 231 13.91 1.59 -4.20
CA GLY A 231 12.53 1.95 -4.51
C GLY A 231 12.32 3.43 -4.88
N LYS A 232 13.31 4.28 -4.64
CA LYS A 232 13.29 5.70 -5.00
C LYS A 232 13.14 5.91 -6.51
N GLY A 233 12.38 6.93 -6.89
CA GLY A 233 12.10 7.28 -8.28
C GLY A 233 11.37 6.20 -9.09
N LEU A 234 10.70 5.23 -8.45
CA LEU A 234 9.98 4.17 -9.17
C LEU A 234 8.48 4.43 -9.32
N ALA A 235 7.93 5.39 -8.58
CA ALA A 235 6.55 5.81 -8.66
C ALA A 235 6.46 7.32 -8.41
N HIS A 236 5.51 7.95 -9.09
CA HIS A 236 5.35 9.38 -9.09
C HIS A 236 3.89 9.79 -8.91
N VAL A 237 3.62 10.72 -7.99
CA VAL A 237 2.29 11.28 -7.78
C VAL A 237 2.12 12.49 -8.72
N ARG A 238 1.03 12.49 -9.49
CA ARG A 238 0.74 13.48 -10.53
C ARG A 238 -0.72 13.92 -10.48
N VAL A 239 -1.02 15.05 -11.10
CA VAL A 239 -2.37 15.62 -11.16
C VAL A 239 -3.01 15.33 -12.51
N ALA A 240 -4.27 14.88 -12.49
CA ALA A 240 -5.15 14.94 -13.65
C ALA A 240 -6.33 15.84 -13.30
N GLU A 241 -6.63 16.80 -14.17
CA GLU A 241 -7.67 17.80 -13.94
C GLU A 241 -8.61 17.88 -15.15
N ASN A 242 -9.90 18.12 -14.88
CA ASN A 242 -10.87 18.51 -15.89
C ASN A 242 -11.29 19.96 -15.63
N THR A 243 -12.44 20.39 -16.16
CA THR A 243 -12.91 21.76 -15.97
C THR A 243 -13.43 22.07 -14.56
N THR A 244 -13.77 21.06 -13.75
CA THR A 244 -14.49 21.23 -12.48
C THR A 244 -13.75 20.69 -11.26
N GLN A 245 -12.87 19.71 -11.44
CA GLN A 245 -12.17 19.04 -10.35
C GLN A 245 -10.91 18.31 -10.83
N ALA A 246 -10.08 17.90 -9.87
CA ALA A 246 -8.86 17.18 -10.10
C ALA A 246 -8.80 15.89 -9.26
N ILE A 247 -7.99 14.94 -9.70
CA ILE A 247 -7.61 13.74 -8.96
C ILE A 247 -6.10 13.59 -8.97
N LEU A 248 -5.56 12.89 -7.98
CA LEU A 248 -4.18 12.42 -8.05
C LEU A 248 -4.14 11.07 -8.76
N TYR A 249 -3.08 10.83 -9.52
CA TYR A 249 -2.79 9.54 -10.11
C TYR A 249 -1.32 9.19 -9.95
N VAL A 250 -1.00 7.90 -10.06
CA VAL A 250 0.38 7.41 -9.94
C VAL A 250 0.93 7.07 -11.32
N GLN A 251 2.06 7.65 -11.69
CA GLN A 251 2.91 7.16 -12.77
C GLN A 251 3.92 6.16 -12.18
N ARG A 252 4.26 5.11 -12.92
CA ARG A 252 5.27 4.12 -12.51
C ARG A 252 6.43 4.20 -13.48
N GLU A 253 7.64 3.97 -13.00
CA GLU A 253 8.87 3.77 -13.80
C GLU A 253 9.23 2.28 -13.97
N THR A 254 8.32 1.39 -13.55
CA THR A 254 8.44 -0.04 -13.83
C THR A 254 7.13 -0.59 -14.35
N CYS A 255 7.25 -1.53 -15.29
CA CYS A 255 6.07 -2.17 -15.85
C CYS A 255 5.62 -3.35 -14.99
N CYS A 256 4.32 -3.42 -14.69
CA CYS A 256 3.70 -4.59 -14.06
C CYS A 256 3.58 -5.81 -15.00
N MET A 257 4.14 -5.74 -16.22
CA MET A 257 4.13 -6.79 -17.25
C MET A 257 2.76 -7.30 -17.70
N LYS A 258 1.66 -6.76 -17.14
CA LYS A 258 0.28 -7.13 -17.48
C LYS A 258 -0.05 -6.94 -18.96
N TYR A 259 0.62 -6.01 -19.64
CA TYR A 259 0.46 -5.79 -21.09
C TYR A 259 0.97 -6.95 -21.94
N LYS A 260 1.76 -7.88 -21.37
CA LYS A 260 2.20 -9.12 -22.03
C LYS A 260 1.13 -10.20 -22.04
N ILE A 261 -0.03 -9.95 -21.41
CA ILE A 261 -1.18 -10.85 -21.45
C ILE A 261 -2.03 -10.44 -22.66
N ASP A 262 -2.41 -11.41 -23.49
CA ASP A 262 -3.17 -11.16 -24.71
C ASP A 262 -4.46 -10.37 -24.44
N GLY A 263 -4.70 -9.37 -25.28
CA GLY A 263 -5.84 -8.45 -25.17
C GLY A 263 -5.78 -7.43 -24.02
N LYS A 264 -4.75 -7.44 -23.15
CA LYS A 264 -4.65 -6.44 -22.06
C LYS A 264 -4.02 -5.13 -22.53
N LYS A 265 -4.82 -4.06 -22.49
CA LYS A 265 -4.36 -2.69 -22.76
C LYS A 265 -3.46 -2.16 -21.64
N ASN A 266 -2.55 -1.25 -22.00
CA ASN A 266 -1.75 -0.47 -21.07
C ASN A 266 -2.64 0.28 -20.06
N CYS A 267 -2.40 0.09 -18.76
CA CYS A 267 -3.15 0.77 -17.71
C CYS A 267 -2.79 2.27 -17.61
N ALA A 268 -3.65 3.06 -16.97
CA ALA A 268 -3.50 4.52 -16.83
C ALA A 268 -2.26 4.98 -16.01
N THR A 269 -1.48 4.03 -15.49
CA THR A 269 -0.29 4.26 -14.68
C THR A 269 0.96 3.65 -15.33
N CYS A 270 0.84 3.18 -16.58
CA CYS A 270 1.91 2.49 -17.29
C CYS A 270 2.94 3.49 -17.86
N GLN A 271 4.23 3.23 -17.64
CA GLN A 271 5.33 3.98 -18.28
C GLN A 271 5.31 3.94 -19.80
N LEU A 272 4.76 2.87 -20.40
CA LEU A 272 4.71 2.70 -21.86
C LEU A 272 3.68 3.61 -22.54
N LEU A 273 2.90 4.37 -21.76
CA LEU A 273 2.05 5.43 -22.30
C LEU A 273 2.86 6.72 -22.31
N ASP A 274 2.80 7.46 -23.42
CA ASP A 274 3.16 8.87 -23.43
C ASP A 274 2.30 9.67 -22.43
N GLU A 275 2.80 10.84 -22.05
CA GLU A 275 2.18 11.69 -21.03
C GLU A 275 0.75 12.07 -21.39
N ASP A 276 0.51 12.49 -22.64
CA ASP A 276 -0.81 12.86 -23.14
C ASP A 276 -1.83 11.71 -23.03
N LYS A 277 -1.47 10.49 -23.46
CA LYS A 277 -2.37 9.33 -23.36
C LYS A 277 -2.60 8.93 -21.91
N ARG A 278 -1.59 9.08 -21.05
CA ARG A 278 -1.72 8.80 -19.62
C ARG A 278 -2.66 9.80 -18.95
N HIS A 279 -2.47 11.08 -19.23
CA HIS A 279 -3.31 12.16 -18.73
C HIS A 279 -4.75 12.00 -19.23
N LYS A 280 -4.97 11.79 -20.53
CA LYS A 280 -6.31 11.52 -21.12
C LYS A 280 -7.01 10.31 -20.48
N LYS A 281 -6.27 9.25 -20.13
CA LYS A 281 -6.85 8.10 -19.42
C LYS A 281 -7.23 8.41 -17.98
N ASN A 282 -6.48 9.26 -17.28
CA ASN A 282 -6.78 9.62 -15.90
C ASN A 282 -7.88 10.68 -15.80
N ILE A 283 -7.99 11.63 -16.75
CA ILE A 283 -9.14 12.54 -16.83
C ILE A 283 -10.47 11.78 -16.88
N LYS A 284 -10.53 10.67 -17.63
CA LYS A 284 -11.74 9.83 -17.73
C LYS A 284 -12.17 9.16 -16.42
N ARG A 285 -11.32 9.17 -15.39
CA ARG A 285 -11.62 8.62 -14.07
C ARG A 285 -12.20 9.67 -13.13
N ILE A 286 -12.12 10.94 -13.51
CA ILE A 286 -12.69 12.04 -12.75
C ILE A 286 -14.22 11.91 -12.84
N PRO A 287 -14.95 11.83 -11.72
CA PRO A 287 -16.41 11.73 -11.75
C PRO A 287 -17.03 12.85 -12.58
N SER A 288 -18.06 12.54 -13.38
CA SER A 288 -18.92 13.60 -13.93
C SER A 288 -19.83 14.05 -12.80
N LYS A 289 -19.73 15.32 -12.39
CA LYS A 289 -20.75 15.94 -11.53
C LYS A 289 -21.95 16.35 -12.38
#